data_AF-A0A7C5TQI0-F1
#
_entry.id   AF-A0A7C5TQI0-F1
#
_cell.length_a   1.000
_cell.length_b   1.000
_cell.length_c   1.000
_cell.angle_alpha   90.00
_cell.angle_beta   90.00
_cell.angle_gamma   90.00
#
_symmetry.space_group_name_H-M   'P 1'
#
loop_
_entity.id
_entity.type
_entity.pdbx_description
1 polymer ?
#
loop_
_entity_poly.entity_id
_entity_poly.type
_entity_poly.pdbx_seq_one_letter_code
_entity_poly.pdbx_strand_id
1 'polypeptide(L)'
;MKWVAIVHNDFDGTASAAVYARAVGELPTSLLFTEPTRLGKLLQGFELREAKRIVIADLGINASTFDVILREVKRLVSQGAEIQWFDHHVWKEEWKKALSEVGVQVYHDTTTCGAGVVHKVMNPNDEVSEVIARADCSVDIWLHDYPLGEKLRRVIESRREFEWKRHVMEKFFRGVVWDEEFERVLIETVNKELKGYNGLKDYARVIEVNGVRGVVAVRWKGPPDISYASQYLMARTDS
;
A
#
# COMPACT_ATOMS: atom_id res chain seq x y z
N MET A 1 16.61 0.36 17.43
CA MET A 1 15.67 -0.47 18.20
C MET A 1 15.02 -1.50 17.28
N LYS A 2 15.16 -2.80 17.55
CA LYS A 2 14.60 -3.84 16.65
C LYS A 2 13.08 -3.71 16.52
N TRP A 3 12.59 -3.62 15.29
CA TRP A 3 11.17 -3.51 14.97
C TRP A 3 10.79 -4.38 13.75
N VAL A 4 9.52 -4.71 13.63
CA VAL A 4 8.95 -5.46 12.50
C VAL A 4 7.91 -4.62 11.79
N ALA A 5 7.94 -4.62 10.46
CA ALA A 5 6.92 -4.03 9.62
C ALA A 5 5.93 -5.11 9.15
N ILE A 6 4.63 -4.88 9.33
CA ILE A 6 3.54 -5.66 8.75
C ILE A 6 2.73 -4.70 7.88
N VAL A 7 2.84 -4.81 6.58
CA VAL A 7 2.28 -3.81 5.66
C VAL A 7 1.50 -4.45 4.51
N HIS A 8 0.69 -3.65 3.83
CA HIS A 8 0.08 -4.06 2.58
C HIS A 8 1.13 -4.44 1.54
N ASN A 9 0.73 -5.25 0.57
CA ASN A 9 1.64 -5.78 -0.42
C ASN A 9 1.74 -4.95 -1.69
N ASP A 10 1.36 -3.67 -1.69
CA ASP A 10 1.39 -2.79 -2.85
C ASP A 10 2.38 -1.61 -2.65
N PHE A 11 2.18 -0.51 -3.37
CA PHE A 11 2.99 0.68 -3.26
C PHE A 11 2.84 1.35 -1.90
N ASP A 12 1.62 1.58 -1.41
CA ASP A 12 1.40 2.30 -0.16
C ASP A 12 1.99 1.53 1.03
N GLY A 13 1.75 0.22 1.13
CA GLY A 13 2.41 -0.60 2.14
C GLY A 13 3.96 -0.57 2.07
N THR A 14 4.53 -0.60 0.86
CA THR A 14 5.99 -0.49 0.66
C THR A 14 6.53 0.89 1.06
N ALA A 15 5.82 1.96 0.67
CA ALA A 15 6.16 3.34 0.97
C ALA A 15 6.04 3.63 2.47
N SER A 16 4.96 3.18 3.11
CA SER A 16 4.73 3.25 4.55
C SER A 16 5.89 2.66 5.36
N ALA A 17 6.35 1.46 4.99
CA ALA A 17 7.50 0.83 5.64
C ALA A 17 8.78 1.65 5.46
N ALA A 18 9.01 2.18 4.26
CA ALA A 18 10.19 3.00 3.96
C ALA A 18 10.21 4.31 4.73
N VAL A 19 9.09 5.04 4.72
CA VAL A 19 8.90 6.31 5.44
C VAL A 19 9.08 6.10 6.94
N TYR A 20 8.50 5.03 7.50
CA TYR A 20 8.70 4.71 8.91
C TYR A 20 10.19 4.45 9.20
N ALA A 21 10.86 3.62 8.40
CA ALA A 21 12.27 3.29 8.56
C ALA A 21 13.16 4.54 8.53
N ARG A 22 12.87 5.49 7.64
CA ARG A 22 13.56 6.79 7.58
C ARG A 22 13.35 7.59 8.86
N ALA A 23 12.12 7.67 9.36
CA ALA A 23 11.81 8.40 10.58
C ALA A 23 12.52 7.82 11.82
N VAL A 24 12.69 6.50 11.90
CA VAL A 24 13.43 5.85 13.00
C VAL A 24 14.93 5.66 12.74
N GLY A 25 15.40 5.98 11.53
CA GLY A 25 16.80 5.84 11.13
C GLY A 25 17.31 4.40 10.98
N GLU A 26 16.40 3.42 10.87
CA GLU A 26 16.77 2.00 10.79
C GLU A 26 15.76 1.15 10.00
N LEU A 27 16.26 0.19 9.22
CA LEU A 27 15.45 -0.80 8.52
C LEU A 27 14.78 -1.78 9.50
N PRO A 28 13.61 -2.35 9.14
CA PRO A 28 12.96 -3.35 9.98
C PRO A 28 13.78 -4.63 10.05
N THR A 29 13.75 -5.30 11.20
CA THR A 29 14.32 -6.64 11.37
C THR A 29 13.58 -7.67 10.51
N SER A 30 12.29 -7.44 10.25
CA SER A 30 11.50 -8.23 9.31
C SER A 30 10.44 -7.35 8.65
N LEU A 31 10.28 -7.52 7.34
CA LEU A 31 9.26 -6.87 6.53
C LEU A 31 8.30 -7.95 6.05
N LEU A 32 7.07 -7.90 6.55
CA LEU A 32 6.02 -8.88 6.31
C LEU A 32 4.92 -8.22 5.49
N PHE A 33 4.71 -8.73 4.28
CA PHE A 33 3.63 -8.29 3.41
C PHE A 33 2.40 -9.16 3.61
N THR A 34 1.23 -8.55 3.76
CA THR A 34 -0.04 -9.27 3.88
C THR A 34 -1.20 -8.50 3.27
N GLU A 35 -2.27 -9.21 2.97
CA GLU A 35 -3.57 -8.63 2.64
C GLU A 35 -4.36 -8.36 3.93
N PRO A 36 -5.29 -7.39 3.93
CA PRO A 36 -6.19 -7.09 5.05
C PRO A 36 -6.92 -8.33 5.57
N THR A 37 -7.39 -9.17 4.65
CA THR A 37 -8.13 -10.41 4.95
C THR A 37 -7.28 -11.49 5.62
N ARG A 38 -5.95 -11.38 5.52
CA ARG A 38 -5.00 -12.37 6.06
C ARG A 38 -4.27 -11.87 7.32
N LEU A 39 -4.41 -10.59 7.67
CA LEU A 39 -3.72 -9.99 8.81
C LEU A 39 -3.99 -10.75 10.12
N GLY A 40 -5.24 -11.08 10.43
CA GLY A 40 -5.57 -11.84 11.64
C GLY A 40 -4.86 -13.21 11.72
N LYS A 41 -4.76 -13.92 10.59
CA LYS A 41 -4.04 -15.20 10.51
C LYS A 41 -2.53 -15.02 10.65
N LEU A 42 -1.98 -13.95 10.06
CA LEU A 42 -0.56 -13.61 10.22
C LEU A 42 -0.25 -13.31 11.69
N LEU A 43 -1.05 -12.46 12.35
CA LEU A 43 -0.88 -12.11 13.76
C LEU A 43 -1.04 -13.32 14.68
N GLN A 44 -1.94 -14.27 14.35
CA GLN A 44 -2.11 -15.51 15.11
C GLN A 44 -0.82 -16.35 15.12
N GLY A 45 -0.13 -16.45 13.98
CA GLY A 45 1.15 -17.15 13.86
C GLY A 45 2.36 -16.31 14.27
N PHE A 46 2.17 -15.04 14.65
CA PHE A 46 3.27 -14.14 14.96
C PHE A 46 3.75 -14.34 16.41
N GLU A 47 5.06 -14.55 16.54
CA GLU A 47 5.76 -14.68 17.81
C GLU A 47 6.62 -13.45 18.06
N LEU A 48 6.49 -12.87 19.25
CA LEU A 48 7.38 -11.81 19.71
C LEU A 48 8.75 -12.41 19.98
N ARG A 49 9.68 -12.12 19.07
CA ARG A 49 11.09 -12.46 19.21
C ARG A 49 11.84 -11.28 19.82
N GLU A 50 13.00 -10.95 19.28
CA GLU A 50 13.84 -9.86 19.77
C GLU A 50 13.27 -8.46 19.49
N ALA A 51 12.39 -8.34 18.49
CA ALA A 51 11.71 -7.08 18.15
C ALA A 51 10.42 -6.95 18.95
N LYS A 52 10.39 -5.98 19.88
CA LYS A 52 9.19 -5.66 20.67
C LYS A 52 8.27 -4.65 20.00
N ARG A 53 8.77 -3.91 19.01
CA ARG A 53 7.94 -2.97 18.25
C ARG A 53 7.43 -3.57 16.96
N ILE A 54 6.11 -3.49 16.78
CA ILE A 54 5.40 -3.91 15.59
C ILE A 54 4.78 -2.66 14.97
N VAL A 55 5.10 -2.41 13.71
CA VAL A 55 4.49 -1.36 12.90
C VAL A 55 3.55 -2.03 11.93
N ILE A 56 2.28 -1.65 11.99
CA ILE A 56 1.27 -2.07 11.04
C ILE A 56 0.92 -0.85 10.18
N ALA A 57 0.95 -0.97 8.86
CA ALA A 57 0.58 0.13 7.98
C ALA A 57 -0.22 -0.32 6.76
N ASP A 58 -1.13 0.54 6.31
CA ASP A 58 -1.95 0.35 5.10
C ASP A 58 -2.75 -0.98 5.14
N LEU A 59 -3.31 -1.30 6.29
CA LEU A 59 -4.04 -2.55 6.49
C LEU A 59 -5.41 -2.25 7.07
N GLY A 60 -6.36 -1.97 6.17
CA GLY A 60 -7.75 -1.73 6.52
C GLY A 60 -8.37 -2.90 7.31
N ILE A 61 -9.14 -2.59 8.34
CA ILE A 61 -9.93 -3.59 9.06
C ILE A 61 -11.38 -3.57 8.60
N ASN A 62 -12.05 -4.72 8.68
CA ASN A 62 -13.48 -4.81 8.42
C ASN A 62 -14.16 -5.72 9.44
N ALA A 63 -15.50 -5.73 9.45
CA ALA A 63 -16.28 -6.45 10.44
C ALA A 63 -15.97 -7.96 10.51
N SER A 64 -15.57 -8.59 9.40
CA SER A 64 -15.27 -10.03 9.37
C SER A 64 -13.88 -10.39 9.92
N THR A 65 -12.95 -9.42 9.94
CA THR A 65 -11.57 -9.63 10.41
C THR A 65 -11.32 -9.04 11.80
N PHE A 66 -12.14 -8.07 12.23
CA PHE A 66 -11.90 -7.24 13.40
C PHE A 66 -11.71 -8.04 14.70
N ASP A 67 -12.63 -8.95 15.03
CA ASP A 67 -12.57 -9.70 16.31
C ASP A 67 -11.32 -10.57 16.42
N VAL A 68 -10.89 -11.16 15.31
CA VAL A 68 -9.66 -11.96 15.24
C VAL A 68 -8.45 -11.05 15.46
N ILE A 69 -8.39 -9.94 14.73
CA ILE A 69 -7.30 -8.96 14.83
C ILE A 69 -7.21 -8.42 16.26
N LEU A 70 -8.32 -7.97 16.85
CA LEU A 70 -8.37 -7.40 18.19
C LEU A 70 -7.85 -8.38 19.25
N ARG A 71 -8.25 -9.66 19.15
CA ARG A 71 -7.75 -10.71 20.04
C ARG A 71 -6.24 -10.90 19.90
N GLU A 72 -5.72 -10.96 18.68
CA GLU A 72 -4.29 -11.21 18.47
C GLU A 72 -3.42 -9.99 18.83
N VAL A 73 -3.84 -8.76 18.55
CA VAL A 73 -3.10 -7.57 19.01
C VAL A 73 -3.12 -7.47 20.53
N LYS A 74 -4.26 -7.77 21.19
CA LYS A 74 -4.33 -7.83 22.67
C LYS A 74 -3.38 -8.88 23.24
N ARG A 75 -3.30 -10.05 22.62
CA ARG A 75 -2.34 -11.10 22.98
C ARG A 75 -0.90 -10.59 22.87
N LEU A 76 -0.53 -9.98 21.75
CA LEU A 76 0.82 -9.45 21.51
C LEU A 76 1.18 -8.33 22.48
N VAL A 77 0.27 -7.38 22.74
CA VAL A 77 0.48 -6.32 23.74
C VAL A 77 0.69 -6.91 25.13
N SER A 78 -0.11 -7.93 25.52
CA SER A 78 0.07 -8.61 26.82
C SER A 78 1.42 -9.34 26.96
N GLN A 79 2.06 -9.68 25.85
CA GLN A 79 3.41 -10.26 25.78
C GLN A 79 4.52 -9.19 25.72
N GLY A 80 4.16 -7.90 25.79
CA GLY A 80 5.07 -6.76 25.80
C GLY A 80 5.35 -6.14 24.44
N ALA A 81 4.49 -6.35 23.44
CA ALA A 81 4.60 -5.65 22.17
C ALA A 81 4.21 -4.16 22.29
N GLU A 82 5.00 -3.30 21.66
CA GLU A 82 4.61 -1.93 21.31
C GLU A 82 4.06 -1.94 19.88
N ILE A 83 2.75 -1.77 19.72
CA ILE A 83 2.11 -1.77 18.39
C ILE A 83 1.76 -0.35 17.98
N GLN A 84 2.26 0.08 16.82
CA GLN A 84 1.86 1.31 16.15
C GLN A 84 1.14 0.93 14.85
N TRP A 85 -0.05 1.47 14.65
CA TRP A 85 -0.86 1.21 13.47
C TRP A 85 -1.19 2.50 12.74
N PHE A 86 -0.70 2.63 11.50
CA PHE A 86 -0.92 3.77 10.63
C PHE A 86 -1.88 3.34 9.51
N ASP A 87 -3.05 3.96 9.39
CA ASP A 87 -3.97 3.60 8.31
C ASP A 87 -4.82 4.78 7.85
N HIS A 88 -5.32 4.66 6.63
CA HIS A 88 -6.14 5.67 5.97
C HIS A 88 -7.53 5.16 5.53
N HIS A 89 -7.77 3.84 5.57
CA HIS A 89 -9.05 3.25 5.19
C HIS A 89 -10.19 3.70 6.11
N VAL A 90 -11.44 3.71 5.62
CA VAL A 90 -12.59 4.09 6.44
C VAL A 90 -12.86 3.03 7.52
N TRP A 91 -12.63 3.40 8.79
CA TRP A 91 -12.90 2.55 9.95
C TRP A 91 -14.05 3.11 10.77
N LYS A 92 -14.77 2.21 11.46
CA LYS A 92 -15.70 2.63 12.50
C LYS A 92 -14.94 3.16 13.72
N GLU A 93 -15.48 4.19 14.36
CA GLU A 93 -14.90 4.73 15.61
C GLU A 93 -14.78 3.69 16.72
N GLU A 94 -15.74 2.76 16.80
CA GLU A 94 -15.72 1.66 17.78
C GLU A 94 -14.48 0.78 17.65
N TRP A 95 -13.98 0.58 16.42
CA TRP A 95 -12.79 -0.24 16.17
C TRP A 95 -11.51 0.46 16.60
N LYS A 96 -11.39 1.75 16.28
CA LYS A 96 -10.27 2.60 16.71
C LYS A 96 -10.14 2.60 18.23
N LYS A 97 -11.27 2.85 18.91
CA LYS A 97 -11.32 2.87 20.37
C LYS A 97 -10.91 1.53 20.98
N ALA A 98 -11.46 0.43 20.49
CA ALA A 98 -11.15 -0.90 21.01
C ALA A 98 -9.67 -1.29 20.81
N LEU A 99 -9.05 -0.92 19.68
CA LEU A 99 -7.62 -1.12 19.45
C LEU A 99 -6.77 -0.30 20.45
N SER A 100 -7.13 0.97 20.66
CA SER A 100 -6.44 1.83 21.64
C SER A 100 -6.60 1.34 23.08
N GLU A 101 -7.78 0.84 23.45
CA GLU A 101 -8.05 0.28 24.80
C GLU A 101 -7.19 -0.95 25.12
N VAL A 102 -6.80 -1.73 24.11
CA VAL A 102 -5.88 -2.87 24.29
C VAL A 102 -4.41 -2.50 24.14
N GLY A 103 -4.09 -1.21 24.02
CA GLY A 103 -2.72 -0.69 24.03
C GLY A 103 -2.07 -0.47 22.66
N VAL A 104 -2.85 -0.49 21.57
CA VAL A 104 -2.34 -0.13 20.23
C VAL A 104 -2.31 1.39 20.06
N GLN A 105 -1.19 1.94 19.60
CA GLN A 105 -1.11 3.33 19.16
C GLN A 105 -1.69 3.45 17.76
N VAL A 106 -2.93 3.91 17.65
CA VAL A 106 -3.64 4.05 16.38
C VAL A 106 -3.48 5.46 15.84
N TYR A 107 -2.94 5.57 14.63
CA TYR A 107 -2.80 6.78 13.85
C TYR A 107 -3.64 6.63 12.58
N HIS A 108 -4.74 7.39 12.51
CA HIS A 108 -5.75 7.22 11.47
C HIS A 108 -6.05 8.56 10.80
N ASP A 109 -5.87 8.65 9.48
CA ASP A 109 -6.16 9.86 8.71
C ASP A 109 -6.60 9.49 7.29
N THR A 110 -7.88 9.72 7.00
CA THR A 110 -8.51 9.41 5.69
C THR A 110 -8.24 10.47 4.62
N THR A 111 -7.55 11.57 4.95
CA THR A 111 -7.24 12.67 4.01
C THR A 111 -5.96 12.45 3.21
N THR A 112 -5.28 11.33 3.44
CA THR A 112 -3.97 10.99 2.88
C THR A 112 -3.87 9.48 2.67
N CYS A 113 -2.87 9.00 1.93
CA CYS A 113 -2.44 7.60 1.87
C CYS A 113 -1.76 7.16 3.16
N GLY A 114 -1.61 5.85 3.38
CA GLY A 114 -0.93 5.23 4.53
C GLY A 114 0.48 5.78 4.75
N ALA A 115 1.28 5.90 3.69
CA ALA A 115 2.63 6.46 3.76
C ALA A 115 2.61 7.93 4.22
N GLY A 116 1.58 8.67 3.82
CA GLY A 116 1.33 10.03 4.29
C GLY A 116 0.93 10.11 5.77
N VAL A 117 0.17 9.14 6.29
CA VAL A 117 -0.12 9.03 7.74
C VAL A 117 1.20 8.84 8.50
N VAL A 118 2.05 7.92 8.05
CA VAL A 118 3.35 7.66 8.68
C VAL A 118 4.22 8.92 8.66
N HIS A 119 4.33 9.59 7.51
CA HIS A 119 5.14 10.81 7.37
C HIS A 119 4.68 11.91 8.33
N LYS A 120 3.38 12.24 8.32
CA LYS A 120 2.79 13.28 9.15
C LYS A 120 3.04 13.06 10.65
N VAL A 121 2.96 11.80 11.10
CA VAL A 121 3.06 11.46 12.52
C VAL A 121 4.51 11.32 12.98
N MET A 122 5.36 10.64 12.20
CA MET A 122 6.66 10.21 12.66
C MET A 122 7.77 11.22 12.40
N ASN A 123 7.78 11.86 11.22
CA ASN A 123 8.76 12.88 10.89
C ASN A 123 8.29 13.76 9.71
N PRO A 124 7.46 14.78 9.95
CA PRO A 124 6.89 15.62 8.90
C PRO A 124 7.89 16.55 8.19
N ASN A 125 9.15 16.61 8.67
CA ASN A 125 10.18 17.47 8.11
C ASN A 125 11.16 16.69 7.20
N ASP A 126 10.94 15.40 6.96
CA ASP A 126 11.80 14.60 6.08
C ASP A 126 11.37 14.74 4.62
N GLU A 127 12.06 15.63 3.90
CA GLU A 127 11.77 15.96 2.49
C GLU A 127 11.73 14.74 1.57
N VAL A 128 12.56 13.71 1.80
CA VAL A 128 12.52 12.50 0.98
C VAL A 128 11.24 11.72 1.26
N SER A 129 10.86 11.58 2.55
CA SER A 129 9.62 10.93 2.93
C SER A 129 8.40 11.69 2.43
N GLU A 130 8.45 13.02 2.39
CA GLU A 130 7.41 13.85 1.77
C GLU A 130 7.25 13.52 0.29
N VAL A 131 8.35 13.42 -0.47
CA VAL A 131 8.31 13.06 -1.90
C VAL A 131 7.73 11.66 -2.10
N ILE A 132 8.13 10.68 -1.29
CA ILE A 132 7.61 9.30 -1.36
C ILE A 132 6.11 9.29 -1.07
N ALA A 133 5.69 9.88 0.05
CA ALA A 133 4.29 9.94 0.46
C ALA A 133 3.43 10.69 -0.58
N ARG A 134 3.91 11.79 -1.14
CA ARG A 134 3.20 12.53 -2.18
C ARG A 134 3.03 11.70 -3.46
N ALA A 135 4.06 10.95 -3.86
CA ALA A 135 3.99 10.07 -5.03
C ALA A 135 2.99 8.94 -4.82
N ASP A 136 2.99 8.34 -3.64
CA ASP A 136 2.05 7.30 -3.25
C ASP A 136 0.61 7.82 -3.19
N CYS A 137 0.36 8.89 -2.45
CA CYS A 137 -0.94 9.53 -2.34
C CYS A 137 -1.51 9.96 -3.71
N SER A 138 -0.66 10.39 -4.65
CA SER A 138 -1.11 10.73 -5.99
C SER A 138 -1.80 9.56 -6.71
N VAL A 139 -1.48 8.31 -6.40
CA VAL A 139 -2.04 7.14 -7.08
C VAL A 139 -2.97 6.30 -6.22
N ASP A 140 -2.73 6.26 -4.91
CA ASP A 140 -3.51 5.47 -3.96
C ASP A 140 -4.91 6.06 -3.75
N ILE A 141 -4.99 7.37 -3.51
CA ILE A 141 -6.25 8.11 -3.38
C ILE A 141 -6.72 8.78 -4.69
N TRP A 142 -6.22 8.31 -5.84
CA TRP A 142 -6.69 8.66 -7.19
C TRP A 142 -6.63 10.16 -7.58
N LEU A 143 -5.64 10.90 -7.09
CA LEU A 143 -5.46 12.32 -7.44
C LEU A 143 -4.80 12.53 -8.81
N HIS A 144 -3.86 11.66 -9.18
CA HIS A 144 -3.05 11.70 -10.40
C HIS A 144 -2.36 13.07 -10.67
N ASP A 145 -2.00 13.79 -9.60
CA ASP A 145 -1.46 15.15 -9.63
C ASP A 145 0.07 15.21 -9.51
N TYR A 146 0.74 14.07 -9.29
CA TYR A 146 2.19 13.99 -9.23
C TYR A 146 2.76 12.90 -10.14
N PRO A 147 3.42 13.25 -11.26
CA PRO A 147 3.87 12.28 -12.27
C PRO A 147 4.80 11.17 -11.74
N LEU A 148 5.52 11.44 -10.64
CA LEU A 148 6.36 10.44 -10.01
C LEU A 148 5.54 9.26 -9.43
N GLY A 149 4.32 9.51 -8.96
CA GLY A 149 3.42 8.46 -8.46
C GLY A 149 3.09 7.42 -9.52
N GLU A 150 2.70 7.87 -10.71
CA GLU A 150 2.43 7.01 -11.86
C GLU A 150 3.63 6.16 -12.28
N LYS A 151 4.83 6.74 -12.20
CA LYS A 151 6.07 6.03 -12.50
C LYS A 151 6.39 5.00 -11.43
N LEU A 152 6.36 5.39 -10.16
CA LEU A 152 6.68 4.51 -9.04
C LEU A 152 5.69 3.37 -8.90
N ARG A 153 4.38 3.62 -9.04
CA ARG A 153 3.37 2.55 -9.04
C ARG A 153 3.68 1.48 -10.09
N ARG A 154 4.03 1.87 -11.32
CA ARG A 154 4.42 0.92 -12.38
C ARG A 154 5.69 0.17 -12.03
N VAL A 155 6.70 0.84 -11.48
CA VAL A 155 7.96 0.22 -11.10
C VAL A 155 7.77 -0.79 -9.96
N ILE A 156 7.06 -0.40 -8.90
CA ILE A 156 6.88 -1.18 -7.68
C ILE A 156 5.95 -2.36 -7.92
N GLU A 157 4.86 -2.15 -8.66
CA GLU A 157 3.89 -3.21 -8.98
C GLU A 157 4.28 -4.05 -10.21
N SER A 158 5.37 -3.73 -10.91
CA SER A 158 5.84 -4.52 -12.07
C SER A 158 6.21 -5.97 -11.70
N ARG A 159 6.56 -6.20 -10.44
CA ARG A 159 7.07 -7.47 -9.90
C ARG A 159 6.33 -7.79 -8.61
N ARG A 160 5.84 -9.02 -8.51
CA ARG A 160 5.01 -9.47 -7.36
C ARG A 160 5.85 -10.00 -6.21
N GLU A 161 7.13 -10.22 -6.45
CA GLU A 161 8.08 -10.78 -5.50
C GLU A 161 8.33 -9.82 -4.35
N PHE A 162 8.17 -10.29 -3.11
CA PHE A 162 8.41 -9.46 -1.93
C PHE A 162 9.86 -8.97 -1.81
N GLU A 163 10.83 -9.70 -2.39
CA GLU A 163 12.23 -9.26 -2.47
C GLU A 163 12.38 -8.00 -3.32
N TRP A 164 11.56 -7.83 -4.36
CA TRP A 164 11.55 -6.59 -5.15
C TRP A 164 11.06 -5.41 -4.30
N LYS A 165 9.94 -5.60 -3.58
CA LYS A 165 9.38 -4.56 -2.71
C LYS A 165 10.31 -4.22 -1.55
N ARG A 166 11.02 -5.20 -0.99
CA ARG A 166 12.11 -4.98 -0.03
C ARG A 166 13.24 -4.14 -0.63
N HIS A 167 13.72 -4.47 -1.83
CA HIS A 167 14.78 -3.72 -2.52
C HIS A 167 14.37 -2.26 -2.79
N VAL A 168 13.14 -2.02 -3.21
CA VAL A 168 12.58 -0.66 -3.35
C VAL A 168 12.57 0.06 -2.01
N MET A 169 12.07 -0.57 -0.96
CA MET A 169 12.04 0.01 0.39
C MET A 169 13.43 0.40 0.90
N GLU A 170 14.46 -0.42 0.65
CA GLU A 170 15.85 -0.12 1.00
C GLU A 170 16.44 1.05 0.20
N LYS A 171 16.02 1.24 -1.05
CA LYS A 171 16.39 2.43 -1.84
C LYS A 171 15.75 3.69 -1.28
N PHE A 172 14.45 3.67 -1.02
CA PHE A 172 13.73 4.76 -0.38
C PHE A 172 14.34 5.12 0.97
N PHE A 173 14.66 4.12 1.80
CA PHE A 173 15.37 4.33 3.07
C PHE A 173 16.67 5.12 2.88
N ARG A 174 17.47 4.79 1.86
CA ARG A 174 18.73 5.48 1.53
C ARG A 174 18.56 6.85 0.86
N GLY A 175 17.32 7.31 0.62
CA GLY A 175 17.05 8.57 -0.06
C GLY A 175 16.99 8.48 -1.58
N VAL A 176 17.04 7.27 -2.14
CA VAL A 176 16.97 7.05 -3.60
C VAL A 176 15.52 6.86 -4.02
N VAL A 177 14.86 7.95 -4.43
CA VAL A 177 13.47 7.91 -4.89
C VAL A 177 13.37 7.53 -6.38
N TRP A 178 14.38 7.89 -7.18
CA TRP A 178 14.45 7.54 -8.60
C TRP A 178 15.90 7.28 -9.02
N ASP A 179 16.11 6.25 -9.82
CA ASP A 179 17.42 5.94 -10.42
C ASP A 179 17.28 5.21 -11.76
N GLU A 180 18.42 4.88 -12.38
CA GLU A 180 18.45 4.22 -13.68
C GLU A 180 17.82 2.81 -13.67
N GLU A 181 17.83 2.10 -12.55
CA GLU A 181 17.15 0.81 -12.47
C GLU A 181 15.63 1.00 -12.55
N PHE A 182 15.10 1.98 -11.82
CA PHE A 182 13.68 2.32 -11.89
C PHE A 182 13.28 2.81 -13.28
N GLU A 183 14.11 3.61 -13.94
CA GLU A 183 13.88 4.03 -15.32
C GLU A 183 13.81 2.84 -16.29
N ARG A 184 14.74 1.87 -16.19
CA ARG A 184 14.71 0.66 -17.03
C ARG A 184 13.45 -0.17 -16.78
N VAL A 185 13.09 -0.41 -15.51
CA VAL A 185 11.88 -1.16 -15.15
C VAL A 185 10.62 -0.46 -15.64
N LEU A 186 10.56 0.87 -15.56
CA LEU A 186 9.46 1.66 -16.09
C LEU A 186 9.32 1.46 -17.60
N ILE A 187 10.41 1.63 -18.36
CA ILE A 187 10.41 1.48 -19.82
C ILE A 187 9.94 0.08 -20.22
N GLU A 188 10.44 -0.97 -19.55
CA GLU A 188 10.00 -2.34 -19.79
C GLU A 188 8.51 -2.54 -19.50
N THR A 189 8.00 -1.96 -18.41
CA THR A 189 6.61 -2.08 -17.99
C THR A 189 5.68 -1.37 -18.97
N VAL A 190 5.99 -0.12 -19.32
CA VAL A 190 5.22 0.67 -20.30
C VAL A 190 5.20 -0.02 -21.66
N ASN A 191 6.32 -0.57 -22.13
CA ASN A 191 6.36 -1.32 -23.38
C ASN A 191 5.44 -2.56 -23.37
N LYS A 192 5.30 -3.24 -22.23
CA LYS A 192 4.36 -4.35 -22.07
C LYS A 192 2.91 -3.85 -22.03
N GLU A 193 2.64 -2.75 -21.33
CA GLU A 193 1.32 -2.11 -21.28
C GLU A 193 0.84 -1.69 -22.66
N LEU A 194 1.68 -1.01 -23.45
CA LEU A 194 1.38 -0.58 -24.84
C LEU A 194 0.96 -1.75 -25.73
N LYS A 195 1.64 -2.90 -25.60
CA LYS A 195 1.25 -4.13 -26.30
C LYS A 195 -0.10 -4.66 -25.80
N GLY A 196 -0.34 -4.59 -24.49
CA GLY A 196 -1.58 -5.02 -23.85
C GLY A 196 -2.80 -4.20 -24.27
N TYR A 197 -2.69 -2.87 -24.32
CA TYR A 197 -3.79 -1.98 -24.71
C TYR A 197 -4.38 -2.34 -26.08
N ASN A 198 -3.55 -2.76 -27.04
CA ASN A 198 -4.00 -3.13 -28.39
C ASN A 198 -5.02 -4.29 -28.39
N GLY A 199 -4.95 -5.18 -27.40
CA GLY A 199 -5.83 -6.33 -27.27
C GLY A 199 -7.06 -6.10 -26.40
N LEU A 200 -7.12 -5.02 -25.62
CA LEU A 200 -8.19 -4.82 -24.62
C LEU A 200 -9.60 -4.75 -25.24
N LYS A 201 -9.71 -4.20 -26.45
CA LYS A 201 -10.98 -4.12 -27.19
C LYS A 201 -11.64 -5.48 -27.43
N ASP A 202 -10.85 -6.55 -27.46
CA ASP A 202 -11.35 -7.91 -27.70
C ASP A 202 -12.00 -8.48 -26.42
N TYR A 203 -11.71 -7.89 -25.27
CA TYR A 203 -12.25 -8.28 -23.97
C TYR A 203 -13.37 -7.37 -23.48
N ALA A 204 -13.62 -6.24 -24.16
CA ALA A 204 -14.53 -5.19 -23.69
C ALA A 204 -15.75 -5.02 -24.60
N ARG A 205 -16.89 -4.68 -23.98
CA ARG A 205 -18.13 -4.30 -24.64
C ARG A 205 -18.70 -3.05 -23.99
N VAL A 206 -19.16 -2.13 -24.83
CA VAL A 206 -19.95 -0.98 -24.40
C VAL A 206 -21.39 -1.45 -24.22
N ILE A 207 -21.99 -1.12 -23.08
CA ILE A 207 -23.39 -1.37 -22.77
C ILE A 207 -24.07 -0.05 -22.44
N GLU A 208 -25.39 -0.02 -22.61
CA GLU A 208 -26.22 1.10 -22.17
C GLU A 208 -27.35 0.54 -21.30
N VAL A 209 -27.48 1.07 -20.08
CA VAL A 209 -28.51 0.64 -19.12
C VAL A 209 -29.17 1.90 -18.56
N ASN A 210 -30.48 2.04 -18.80
CA ASN A 210 -31.27 3.18 -18.34
C ASN A 210 -30.68 4.55 -18.74
N GLY A 211 -30.12 4.67 -19.94
CA GLY A 211 -29.49 5.89 -20.44
C GLY A 211 -28.09 6.18 -19.90
N VAL A 212 -27.51 5.26 -19.10
CA VAL A 212 -26.12 5.32 -18.67
C VAL A 212 -25.29 4.38 -19.54
N ARG A 213 -24.28 4.96 -20.21
CA ARG A 213 -23.30 4.20 -20.99
C ARG A 213 -22.21 3.69 -20.07
N GLY A 214 -21.77 2.45 -20.27
CA GLY A 214 -20.70 1.86 -19.47
C GLY A 214 -19.91 0.83 -20.25
N VAL A 215 -18.71 0.51 -19.79
CA VAL A 215 -17.87 -0.55 -20.37
C VAL A 215 -17.82 -1.73 -19.43
N VAL A 216 -18.14 -2.91 -19.96
CA VAL A 216 -17.91 -4.18 -19.27
C VAL A 216 -16.78 -4.90 -19.97
N ALA A 217 -15.76 -5.32 -19.22
CA ALA A 217 -14.65 -6.09 -19.74
C ALA A 217 -14.47 -7.41 -18.98
N VAL A 218 -14.25 -8.50 -19.73
CA VAL A 218 -13.78 -9.76 -19.14
C VAL A 218 -12.30 -9.61 -18.80
N ARG A 219 -11.89 -10.07 -17.62
CA ARG A 219 -10.50 -9.94 -17.16
C ARG A 219 -9.54 -10.60 -18.17
N TRP A 220 -8.57 -9.83 -18.65
CA TRP A 220 -7.47 -10.30 -19.51
C TRP A 220 -6.27 -10.78 -18.68
N LYS A 221 -5.33 -11.43 -19.35
CA LYS A 221 -4.06 -11.86 -18.76
C LYS A 221 -2.95 -10.89 -19.16
N GLY A 222 -2.19 -10.43 -18.18
CA GLY A 222 -1.05 -9.53 -18.38
C GLY A 222 -1.41 -8.06 -18.24
N PRO A 223 -0.44 -7.16 -18.47
CA PRO A 223 -0.64 -5.71 -18.42
C PRO A 223 -1.52 -5.22 -19.59
N PRO A 224 -2.12 -4.02 -19.47
CA PRO A 224 -2.11 -3.15 -18.28
C PRO A 224 -2.92 -3.72 -17.11
N ASP A 225 -2.75 -3.17 -15.91
CA ASP A 225 -3.60 -3.52 -14.77
C ASP A 225 -5.05 -3.04 -15.00
N ILE A 226 -5.96 -3.50 -14.14
CA ILE A 226 -7.40 -3.22 -14.28
C ILE A 226 -7.68 -1.72 -14.20
N SER A 227 -6.95 -0.97 -13.38
CA SER A 227 -7.17 0.47 -13.18
C SER A 227 -6.86 1.24 -14.46
N TYR A 228 -5.65 1.07 -15.01
CA TYR A 228 -5.28 1.78 -16.25
C TYR A 228 -6.09 1.29 -17.46
N ALA A 229 -6.43 -0.01 -17.52
CA ALA A 229 -7.30 -0.51 -18.56
C ALA A 229 -8.71 0.08 -18.51
N SER A 230 -9.27 0.23 -17.30
CA SER A 230 -10.60 0.82 -17.12
C SER A 230 -10.59 2.27 -17.58
N GLN A 231 -9.59 3.05 -17.15
CA GLN A 231 -9.42 4.44 -17.59
C GLN A 231 -9.25 4.55 -19.11
N TYR A 232 -8.40 3.70 -19.71
CA TYR A 232 -8.20 3.65 -21.16
C TYR A 232 -9.50 3.34 -21.91
N LEU A 233 -10.23 2.32 -21.47
CA LEU A 233 -11.48 1.88 -22.10
C LEU A 233 -12.56 2.95 -22.01
N MET A 234 -12.76 3.55 -20.83
CA MET A 234 -13.71 4.65 -20.64
C MET A 234 -13.38 5.83 -21.57
N ALA A 235 -12.11 6.27 -21.60
CA ALA A 235 -11.65 7.37 -22.43
C ALA A 235 -11.76 7.11 -23.95
N ARG A 236 -11.79 5.85 -24.39
CA ARG A 236 -11.91 5.47 -25.82
C ARG A 236 -13.31 5.16 -26.28
N THR A 237 -14.24 5.01 -25.33
CA THR A 237 -15.61 4.63 -25.63
C THR A 237 -16.61 5.72 -25.27
N ASP A 238 -16.15 6.91 -24.87
CA ASP A 238 -16.98 8.03 -24.39
C ASP A 238 -18.07 7.53 -23.41
N SER A 239 -17.63 6.71 -22.45
CA SER A 239 -18.45 6.06 -21.42
C SER A 239 -18.04 6.52 -20.03
#